data_AF-A0A9P8K5B1-F1
#
_entry.id   AF-A0A9P8K5B1-F1
#
_cell.length_a   1.000
_cell.length_b   1.000
_cell.length_c   1.000
_cell.angle_alpha   90.00
_cell.angle_beta   90.00
_cell.angle_gamma   90.00
#
_symmetry.space_group_name_H-M   'P 1'
#
loop_
_entity.id
_entity.type
_entity.pdbx_description
1 polymer ?
#
loop_
_entity_poly.entity_id
_entity_poly.type
_entity_poly.pdbx_seq_one_letter_code
_entity_poly.pdbx_strand_id
1 'polypeptide(L)'
;MCQLCVLNTIPQSSRWPKPLESLISDLQLLVNTAHSEFNSNNPSTTSDTNEKLHSIPSTTSTTITITKTAKIPSTTTKFSLLTTLRDIKTLLELLEEERIKWWIGKAKERKYWRETYQEDKIIKINVVNNKTVEMIESLKARLGTFCRWSLGLEDGVEGLDGAEKERKDVKMEG
;
A
#
# COMPACT_ATOMS: atom_id res chain seq x y z
N MET A 1 -11.77 6.44 6.56
CA MET A 1 -10.88 5.80 5.56
C MET A 1 -9.52 5.61 6.21
N CYS A 2 -8.95 4.40 6.17
CA CYS A 2 -7.66 4.13 6.81
C CYS A 2 -6.51 4.85 6.09
N GLN A 3 -5.41 5.17 6.78
CA GLN A 3 -4.26 5.88 6.18
C GLN A 3 -3.70 5.15 4.95
N LEU A 4 -3.67 3.81 4.98
CA LEU A 4 -3.23 2.98 3.87
C LEU A 4 -4.19 3.01 2.67
N CYS A 5 -5.49 3.07 2.94
CA CYS A 5 -6.56 3.04 1.94
C CYS A 5 -6.54 4.28 1.03
N VAL A 6 -6.00 5.41 1.53
CA VAL A 6 -5.80 6.63 0.75
C VAL A 6 -4.87 6.40 -0.45
N LEU A 7 -4.00 5.38 -0.41
CA LEU A 7 -3.18 5.00 -1.55
C LEU A 7 -4.03 4.62 -2.78
N ASN A 8 -5.22 4.05 -2.59
CA ASN A 8 -6.10 3.66 -3.71
C ASN A 8 -6.78 4.86 -4.38
N THR A 9 -6.85 6.03 -3.72
CA THR A 9 -7.49 7.22 -4.31
C THR A 9 -6.56 8.01 -5.20
N ILE A 10 -5.24 7.93 -4.97
CA ILE A 10 -4.24 8.69 -5.73
C ILE A 10 -4.26 8.30 -7.22
N PRO A 11 -4.24 6.99 -7.59
CA PRO A 11 -4.27 6.59 -8.98
C PRO A 11 -5.55 6.96 -9.73
N GLN A 12 -6.65 7.26 -9.03
CA GLN A 12 -7.92 7.66 -9.63
C GLN A 12 -7.99 9.15 -9.97
N SER A 13 -7.06 9.96 -9.45
CA SER A 13 -7.08 11.42 -9.63
C SER A 13 -6.81 11.85 -11.07
N SER A 14 -6.16 11.00 -11.87
CA SER A 14 -5.77 11.31 -13.25
C SER A 14 -5.49 10.04 -14.05
N ARG A 15 -5.46 10.17 -15.38
CA ARG A 15 -5.20 9.06 -16.29
C ARG A 15 -3.72 8.66 -16.28
N TRP A 16 -3.48 7.36 -16.19
CA TRP A 16 -2.14 6.76 -16.30
C TRP A 16 -1.76 6.47 -17.75
N PRO A 17 -0.46 6.42 -18.08
CA PRO A 17 -0.02 5.82 -19.33
C PRO A 17 -0.44 4.34 -19.38
N LYS A 18 -0.96 3.89 -20.54
CA LYS A 18 -1.46 2.51 -20.70
C LYS A 18 -0.53 1.41 -20.18
N PRO A 19 0.81 1.46 -20.40
CA PRO A 19 1.70 0.41 -19.91
C PRO A 19 1.77 0.30 -18.38
N LEU A 20 1.34 1.34 -17.65
CA LEU A 20 1.37 1.36 -16.20
C LEU A 20 0.03 0.93 -15.58
N GLU A 21 -1.05 0.84 -16.35
CA GLU A 21 -2.41 0.55 -15.82
C GLU A 21 -2.50 -0.83 -15.11
N SER A 22 -1.76 -1.84 -15.59
CA SER A 22 -1.69 -3.14 -14.92
C SER A 22 -1.03 -3.05 -13.54
N LEU A 23 0.10 -2.34 -13.44
CA LEU A 23 0.83 -2.14 -12.19
C LEU A 23 -0.01 -1.37 -11.15
N ILE A 24 -0.90 -0.48 -11.60
CA ILE A 24 -1.85 0.20 -10.72
C ILE A 24 -2.91 -0.76 -10.17
N SER A 25 -3.35 -1.73 -10.97
CA SER A 25 -4.29 -2.75 -10.50
C SER A 25 -3.64 -3.66 -9.45
N ASP A 26 -2.38 -4.04 -9.68
CA ASP A 26 -1.59 -4.82 -8.72
C ASP A 26 -1.37 -4.04 -7.42
N LEU A 27 -1.10 -2.73 -7.51
CA LEU A 27 -0.95 -1.86 -6.34
C LEU A 27 -2.23 -1.81 -5.51
N GLN A 28 -3.39 -1.69 -6.16
CA GLN A 28 -4.68 -1.68 -5.46
C GLN A 28 -4.94 -3.00 -4.71
N LEU A 29 -4.56 -4.13 -5.32
CA LEU A 29 -4.64 -5.44 -4.67
C LEU A 29 -3.75 -5.49 -3.43
N LEU A 30 -2.48 -5.10 -3.54
CA LEU A 30 -1.53 -5.10 -2.43
C LEU A 30 -1.98 -4.18 -1.29
N VAL A 31 -2.52 -3.00 -1.59
CA VAL A 31 -3.07 -2.06 -0.59
C VAL A 31 -4.25 -2.69 0.16
N ASN A 32 -5.13 -3.41 -0.53
CA ASN A 32 -6.26 -4.11 0.09
C ASN A 32 -5.80 -5.30 0.96
N THR A 33 -4.77 -6.03 0.52
CA THR A 33 -4.14 -7.09 1.29
C THR A 33 -3.53 -6.52 2.58
N ALA A 34 -2.68 -5.50 2.47
CA ALA A 34 -2.06 -4.86 3.63
C ALA A 34 -3.09 -4.21 4.58
N HIS A 35 -4.22 -3.71 4.07
CA HIS A 35 -5.32 -3.24 4.93
C HIS A 35 -5.89 -4.39 5.79
N SER A 36 -6.15 -5.53 5.15
CA SER A 36 -6.71 -6.71 5.83
C SER A 36 -5.74 -7.25 6.88
N GLU A 37 -4.45 -7.30 6.56
CA GLU A 37 -3.40 -7.73 7.49
C GLU A 37 -3.21 -6.74 8.65
N PHE A 38 -3.26 -5.43 8.38
CA PHE A 38 -3.17 -4.40 9.41
C PHE A 38 -4.33 -4.47 10.40
N ASN A 39 -5.56 -4.64 9.91
CA ASN A 39 -6.73 -4.81 10.78
C ASN A 39 -6.65 -6.11 11.59
N SER A 40 -6.15 -7.19 10.98
CA SER A 40 -5.97 -8.48 11.66
C SER A 40 -4.93 -8.41 12.79
N ASN A 41 -3.92 -7.55 12.64
CA ASN A 41 -2.90 -7.27 13.65
C ASN A 41 -3.40 -6.39 14.81
N ASN A 42 -4.42 -5.56 14.58
CA ASN A 42 -5.00 -4.63 15.54
C ASN A 42 -6.52 -4.84 15.68
N PRO A 43 -6.99 -5.94 16.32
CA PRO A 43 -8.41 -6.24 16.46
C PRO A 43 -9.18 -5.31 17.43
N SER A 44 -8.68 -4.11 17.72
CA SER A 44 -9.30 -3.18 18.68
C SER A 44 -9.26 -1.75 18.18
N THR A 45 -10.27 -1.41 17.38
CA THR A 45 -10.95 -0.12 17.52
C THR A 45 -12.44 -0.44 17.57
N THR A 46 -12.90 -0.68 18.80
CA THR A 46 -14.31 -0.73 19.15
C THR A 46 -14.99 0.53 18.64
N SER A 47 -16.04 0.35 17.83
CA SER A 47 -17.08 1.37 17.70
C SER A 47 -17.79 1.43 19.04
N ASP A 48 -17.44 2.41 19.87
CA ASP A 48 -18.30 2.82 20.97
C ASP A 48 -19.54 3.48 20.37
N THR A 49 -20.68 2.82 20.48
CA THR A 49 -21.96 3.51 20.50
C THR A 49 -22.80 2.91 21.61
N ASN A 50 -22.96 3.71 22.65
CA ASN A 50 -23.87 3.55 23.77
C ASN A 50 -25.19 2.88 23.37
N GLU A 51 -25.59 1.86 24.13
CA GLU A 51 -27.00 1.74 24.51
C GLU A 51 -27.15 0.99 25.85
N LYS A 52 -28.22 1.39 26.54
CA LYS A 52 -28.38 1.46 27.97
C LYS A 52 -28.93 0.13 28.52
N LEU A 53 -28.43 -0.20 29.72
CA LEU A 53 -28.79 -1.32 30.58
C LEU A 53 -30.32 -1.47 30.81
N HIS A 54 -30.87 -2.68 30.64
CA HIS A 54 -31.95 -3.18 31.51
C HIS A 54 -31.95 -4.72 31.59
N SER A 55 -32.12 -5.18 32.82
CA SER A 55 -31.92 -6.54 33.36
C SER A 55 -33.14 -7.46 33.18
N ILE A 56 -32.92 -8.79 33.19
CA ILE A 56 -33.58 -9.85 34.01
C ILE A 56 -33.04 -11.25 33.56
N PRO A 57 -32.92 -12.28 34.45
CA PRO A 57 -32.21 -13.54 34.18
C PRO A 57 -33.13 -14.76 33.98
N SER A 58 -32.66 -15.80 33.24
CA SER A 58 -32.70 -17.25 33.61
C SER A 58 -32.52 -18.23 32.43
N THR A 59 -31.54 -19.14 32.62
CA THR A 59 -31.52 -20.61 32.35
C THR A 59 -31.78 -21.18 30.95
N THR A 60 -30.76 -21.76 30.29
CA THR A 60 -30.50 -23.22 30.11
C THR A 60 -29.66 -23.50 28.85
N SER A 61 -28.58 -24.27 29.05
CA SER A 61 -27.66 -24.96 28.13
C SER A 61 -27.90 -24.96 26.62
N THR A 62 -26.84 -24.64 25.86
CA THR A 62 -26.33 -25.52 24.80
C THR A 62 -24.83 -25.28 24.66
N THR A 63 -24.04 -26.29 25.06
CA THR A 63 -22.61 -26.38 24.77
C THR A 63 -22.42 -26.42 23.26
N ILE A 64 -21.94 -25.32 22.68
CA ILE A 64 -21.33 -25.34 21.35
C ILE A 64 -19.83 -25.18 21.58
N THR A 65 -19.14 -26.32 21.51
CA THR A 65 -17.69 -26.39 21.40
C THR A 65 -17.30 -25.71 20.09
N ILE A 66 -17.04 -24.41 20.14
CA ILE A 66 -16.40 -23.71 19.03
C ILE A 66 -14.94 -24.11 19.07
N THR A 67 -14.59 -24.92 18.08
CA THR A 67 -13.27 -25.35 17.71
C THR A 67 -12.28 -24.20 17.86
N LYS A 68 -11.32 -24.40 18.76
CA LYS A 68 -10.12 -23.59 18.97
C LYS A 68 -9.52 -23.18 17.62
N THR A 69 -9.89 -22.01 17.11
CA THR A 69 -9.18 -21.36 16.01
C THR A 69 -7.78 -21.09 16.52
N ALA A 70 -6.81 -21.75 15.90
CA ALA A 70 -5.40 -21.60 16.20
C ALA A 70 -5.08 -20.10 16.15
N LYS A 71 -4.71 -19.55 17.31
CA LYS A 71 -4.18 -18.21 17.46
C LYS A 71 -2.90 -18.18 16.62
N ILE A 72 -2.99 -17.70 15.39
CA ILE A 72 -1.81 -17.46 14.54
C ILE A 72 -0.89 -16.58 15.40
N PRO A 73 0.37 -16.98 15.63
CA PRO A 73 1.23 -16.24 16.52
C PRO A 73 1.35 -14.81 15.98
N SER A 74 1.07 -13.81 16.82
CA SER A 74 1.04 -12.38 16.48
C SER A 74 2.30 -11.86 15.75
N THR A 75 3.39 -12.63 15.80
CA THR A 75 4.64 -12.40 15.06
C THR A 75 4.53 -12.73 13.57
N THR A 76 3.76 -13.74 13.16
CA THR A 76 3.57 -14.14 11.75
C THR A 76 2.73 -13.12 10.98
N THR A 77 1.68 -12.59 11.60
CA THR A 77 0.78 -11.61 10.96
C THR A 77 1.42 -10.22 10.84
N LYS A 78 2.33 -9.85 11.77
CA LYS A 78 3.19 -8.65 11.60
C LYS A 78 4.20 -8.82 10.48
N PHE A 79 4.77 -10.02 10.34
CA PHE A 79 5.72 -10.33 9.27
C PHE A 79 5.07 -10.30 7.88
N SER A 80 3.82 -10.78 7.75
CA SER A 80 3.11 -10.74 6.48
C SER A 80 2.81 -9.30 6.04
N LEU A 81 2.33 -8.45 6.97
CA LEU A 81 2.12 -7.02 6.72
C LEU A 81 3.40 -6.31 6.27
N LEU A 82 4.53 -6.53 6.95
CA LEU A 82 5.81 -5.92 6.56
C LEU A 82 6.25 -6.39 5.18
N THR A 83 6.03 -7.67 4.85
CA THR A 83 6.31 -8.22 3.51
C THR A 83 5.45 -7.53 2.46
N THR A 84 4.13 -7.44 2.65
CA THR A 84 3.25 -6.76 1.69
C THR A 84 3.57 -5.27 1.53
N LEU A 85 4.00 -4.58 2.60
CA LEU A 85 4.45 -3.19 2.50
C LEU A 85 5.76 -3.05 1.71
N ARG A 86 6.67 -4.03 1.79
CA ARG A 86 7.86 -4.09 0.92
C ARG A 86 7.47 -4.34 -0.53
N ASP A 87 6.52 -5.25 -0.78
CA ASP A 87 6.01 -5.48 -2.14
C ASP A 87 5.41 -4.19 -2.73
N ILE A 88 4.68 -3.42 -1.92
CA ILE A 88 4.19 -2.09 -2.31
C ILE A 88 5.36 -1.14 -2.61
N LYS A 89 6.40 -1.08 -1.75
CA LYS A 89 7.60 -0.26 -2.00
C LYS A 89 8.23 -0.60 -3.35
N THR A 90 8.52 -1.88 -3.59
CA THR A 90 9.13 -2.37 -4.83
C THR A 90 8.25 -2.09 -6.05
N LEU A 91 6.94 -2.24 -5.94
CA LEU A 91 6.02 -1.92 -7.03
C LEU A 91 6.01 -0.42 -7.36
N LEU A 92 6.13 0.46 -6.36
CA LEU A 92 6.25 1.91 -6.58
C LEU A 92 7.60 2.31 -7.22
N GLU A 93 8.67 1.55 -6.97
CA GLU A 93 9.95 1.69 -7.68
C GLU A 93 9.82 1.24 -9.13
N LEU A 94 9.21 0.07 -9.37
CA LEU A 94 8.95 -0.43 -10.71
C LEU A 94 8.05 0.52 -11.53
N LEU A 95 7.01 1.10 -10.92
CA LEU A 95 6.17 2.12 -11.56
C LEU A 95 6.98 3.32 -12.04
N GLU A 96 7.95 3.77 -11.24
CA GLU A 96 8.84 4.87 -11.61
C GLU A 96 9.73 4.50 -12.79
N GLU A 97 10.33 3.31 -12.78
CA GLU A 97 11.16 2.81 -13.87
C GLU A 97 10.37 2.66 -15.18
N GLU A 98 9.19 2.06 -15.13
CA GLU A 98 8.33 1.88 -16.30
C GLU A 98 7.82 3.23 -16.83
N ARG A 99 7.54 4.20 -15.96
CA ARG A 99 7.23 5.58 -16.37
C ARG A 99 8.40 6.20 -17.14
N ILE A 100 9.63 6.06 -16.64
CA ILE A 100 10.83 6.58 -17.29
C ILE A 100 11.02 5.91 -18.66
N LYS A 101 10.92 4.58 -18.74
CA LYS A 101 11.03 3.83 -20.00
C LYS A 101 9.97 4.27 -21.01
N TRP A 102 8.71 4.41 -20.58
CA TRP A 102 7.63 4.93 -21.41
C TRP A 102 7.94 6.34 -21.93
N TRP A 103 8.41 7.23 -21.05
CA TRP A 103 8.74 8.61 -21.44
C TRP A 103 9.90 8.68 -22.43
N ILE A 104 10.95 7.87 -22.25
CA ILE A 104 12.06 7.77 -23.19
C ILE A 104 11.59 7.19 -24.52
N GLY A 105 10.76 6.13 -24.51
CA GLY A 105 10.19 5.52 -25.72
C GLY A 105 9.39 6.51 -26.58
N LYS A 106 8.79 7.52 -25.95
CA LYS A 106 8.04 8.59 -26.63
C LYS A 106 8.91 9.71 -27.22
N ALA A 107 10.23 9.68 -27.07
CA ALA A 107 11.12 10.74 -27.54
C ALA A 107 11.03 11.00 -29.05
N LYS A 108 10.98 9.95 -29.87
CA LYS A 108 10.86 10.07 -31.34
C LYS A 108 9.52 10.70 -31.75
N GLU A 109 8.41 10.25 -31.14
CA GLU A 109 7.08 10.82 -31.39
C GLU A 109 7.01 12.30 -30.98
N ARG A 110 7.54 12.66 -29.79
CA ARG A 110 7.60 14.06 -29.36
C ARG A 110 8.45 14.93 -30.27
N LYS A 111 9.55 14.40 -30.81
CA LYS A 111 10.36 15.10 -31.81
C LYS A 111 9.55 15.36 -33.08
N TYR A 112 8.90 14.33 -33.61
CA TYR A 112 8.03 14.44 -34.78
C TYR A 112 6.88 15.45 -34.58
N TRP A 113 6.22 15.45 -33.42
CA TRP A 113 5.16 16.41 -33.12
C TRP A 113 5.67 17.85 -33.05
N ARG A 114 6.91 18.08 -32.58
CA ARG A 114 7.53 19.41 -32.61
C ARG A 114 7.79 19.87 -34.04
N GLU A 115 8.33 18.99 -34.87
CA GLU A 115 8.64 19.28 -36.27
C GLU A 115 7.39 19.50 -37.12
N THR A 116 6.27 18.87 -36.75
CA THR A 116 4.97 19.00 -37.44
C THR A 116 4.01 19.99 -36.78
N TYR A 117 4.50 20.82 -35.83
CA TYR A 117 3.72 21.85 -35.13
C TYR A 117 2.44 21.32 -34.45
N GLN A 118 2.47 20.09 -33.94
CA GLN A 118 1.36 19.45 -33.22
C GLN A 118 1.42 19.77 -31.71
N GLU A 119 1.37 21.05 -31.38
CA GLU A 119 1.58 21.56 -30.00
C GLU A 119 0.60 20.95 -28.99
N ASP A 120 -0.68 20.79 -29.37
CA ASP A 120 -1.70 20.17 -28.51
C ASP A 120 -1.32 18.76 -28.04
N LYS A 121 -0.64 17.97 -28.90
CA LYS A 121 -0.22 16.62 -28.53
C LYS A 121 0.97 16.64 -27.58
N ILE A 122 1.88 17.59 -27.76
CA ILE A 122 3.03 17.79 -26.87
C ILE A 122 2.54 18.22 -25.49
N ILE A 123 1.64 19.20 -25.42
CA ILE A 123 1.06 19.65 -24.15
C ILE A 123 0.37 18.48 -23.45
N LYS A 124 -0.50 17.74 -24.16
CA LYS A 124 -1.23 16.60 -23.58
C LYS A 124 -0.30 15.51 -23.04
N ILE A 125 0.74 15.12 -23.78
CA ILE A 125 1.65 14.07 -23.31
C ILE A 125 2.51 14.53 -22.12
N ASN A 126 2.91 15.81 -22.10
CA ASN A 126 3.65 16.39 -20.99
C ASN A 126 2.80 16.42 -19.71
N VAL A 127 1.53 16.83 -19.83
CA VAL A 127 0.58 16.83 -18.70
C VAL A 127 0.43 15.43 -18.12
N VAL A 128 0.24 14.41 -18.97
CA VAL A 128 0.15 13.02 -18.50
C VAL A 128 1.42 12.59 -17.78
N ASN A 129 2.61 12.88 -18.34
CA ASN A 129 3.88 12.54 -17.71
C ASN A 129 4.04 13.21 -16.34
N ASN A 130 3.86 14.54 -16.27
CA ASN A 130 4.01 15.31 -15.05
C ASN A 130 3.04 14.82 -13.97
N LYS A 131 1.80 14.56 -14.35
CA LYS A 131 0.80 14.07 -13.40
C LYS A 131 1.13 12.67 -12.90
N THR A 132 1.70 11.82 -13.76
CA THR A 132 2.18 10.49 -13.36
C THR A 132 3.31 10.61 -12.33
N VAL A 133 4.26 11.54 -12.51
CA VAL A 133 5.32 11.83 -11.54
C VAL A 133 4.72 12.19 -10.18
N GLU A 134 3.83 13.19 -10.17
CA GLU A 134 3.18 13.67 -8.94
C GLU A 134 2.44 12.54 -8.20
N MET A 135 1.75 11.67 -8.94
CA MET A 135 1.02 10.55 -8.35
C MET A 135 1.97 9.51 -7.72
N ILE A 136 3.06 9.15 -8.40
CA ILE A 136 4.06 8.21 -7.87
C ILE A 136 4.72 8.78 -6.60
N GLU A 137 5.12 10.05 -6.62
CA GLU A 137 5.70 10.72 -5.45
C GLU A 137 4.71 10.79 -4.28
N SER A 138 3.44 11.10 -4.58
CA SER A 138 2.37 11.12 -3.58
C SER A 138 2.14 9.74 -2.96
N LEU A 139 2.16 8.67 -3.76
CA LEU A 139 2.05 7.29 -3.27
C LEU A 139 3.20 6.94 -2.32
N LYS A 140 4.45 7.24 -2.71
CA LYS A 140 5.64 7.00 -1.88
C LYS A 140 5.58 7.79 -0.57
N ALA A 141 5.23 9.07 -0.63
CA ALA A 141 5.10 9.93 0.56
C ALA A 141 4.02 9.42 1.52
N ARG A 142 2.87 8.98 1.00
CA ARG A 142 1.78 8.42 1.82
C ARG A 142 2.16 7.07 2.42
N LEU A 143 2.85 6.20 1.70
CA LEU A 143 3.39 4.96 2.24
C LEU A 143 4.36 5.25 3.39
N GLY A 144 5.29 6.20 3.21
CA GLY A 144 6.22 6.60 4.27
C GLY A 144 5.55 7.20 5.50
N THR A 145 4.51 8.01 5.28
CA THR A 145 3.66 8.54 6.36
C THR A 145 3.01 7.40 7.13
N PHE A 146 2.46 6.40 6.44
CA PHE A 146 1.87 5.23 7.08
C PHE A 146 2.92 4.42 7.89
N CYS A 147 4.06 4.10 7.29
CA CYS A 147 5.14 3.37 7.98
C CYS A 147 5.60 4.10 9.25
N ARG A 148 5.76 5.42 9.19
CA ARG A 148 6.19 6.23 10.34
C ARG A 148 5.13 6.32 11.43
N TRP A 149 3.90 6.67 11.08
CA TRP A 149 2.88 7.02 12.07
C TRP A 149 1.99 5.85 12.49
N SER A 150 1.80 4.84 11.63
CA SER A 150 0.98 3.66 11.96
C SER A 150 1.82 2.48 12.46
N LEU A 151 3.08 2.36 12.06
CA LEU A 151 3.97 1.25 12.46
C LEU A 151 5.13 1.68 13.37
N GLY A 152 5.36 2.97 13.56
CA GLY A 152 6.44 3.47 14.41
C GLY A 152 7.84 3.31 13.79
N LEU A 153 7.94 3.12 12.47
CA LEU A 153 9.23 3.07 11.78
C LEU A 153 9.76 4.50 11.61
N GLU A 154 10.71 4.92 12.44
CA GLU A 154 11.25 6.30 12.42
C GLU A 154 11.81 6.70 11.04
N ASP A 155 12.42 5.75 10.34
CA ASP A 155 12.95 5.89 8.97
C ASP A 155 11.88 5.74 7.87
N GLY A 156 10.60 5.63 8.23
CA GLY A 156 9.48 5.51 7.29
C GLY A 156 9.59 4.29 6.39
N VAL A 157 9.59 4.49 5.07
CA VAL A 157 9.70 3.40 4.07
C VAL A 157 11.07 2.73 4.11
N GLU A 158 12.14 3.46 4.48
CA GLU A 158 13.49 2.87 4.57
C GLU A 158 13.64 1.92 5.76
N GLY A 159 12.85 2.14 6.82
CA GLY A 159 12.76 1.23 7.95
C GLY A 159 12.22 -0.15 7.60
N LEU A 160 11.56 -0.31 6.44
CA LEU A 160 11.08 -1.63 5.98
C LEU A 160 12.23 -2.59 5.67
N ASP A 161 13.39 -2.11 5.24
CA ASP A 161 14.52 -2.95 4.86
C ASP A 161 15.34 -3.42 6.08
N GLY A 162 15.23 -2.70 7.21
CA GLY A 162 15.99 -2.97 8.44
C GLY A 162 15.51 -4.20 9.23
N ALA A 163 14.23 -4.56 9.17
CA ALA A 163 13.65 -5.62 10.01
C ALA A 163 14.13 -7.05 9.67
N GLU A 164 14.85 -7.27 8.55
CA GLU A 164 15.53 -8.54 8.28
C GLU A 164 16.89 -8.68 8.95
N LYS A 165 17.55 -7.58 9.33
CA LYS A 165 18.91 -7.64 9.92
C LYS A 165 18.91 -8.24 11.33
N GLU A 166 17.90 -7.98 12.14
CA GLU A 166 17.83 -8.50 13.53
C GLU A 166 17.80 -10.03 13.61
N ARG A 167 17.44 -10.75 12.52
CA ARG A 167 17.45 -12.23 12.52
C ARG A 167 18.78 -12.84 12.10
N LYS A 168 19.71 -12.09 11.50
CA LYS A 168 21.02 -12.62 11.11
C LYS A 168 22.03 -12.62 12.27
N ASP A 169 21.79 -11.80 13.30
CA ASP A 169 22.68 -11.71 14.47
C ASP A 169 22.37 -12.74 15.56
N VAL A 170 21.31 -13.55 15.42
CA VAL A 170 21.06 -14.71 16.29
C VAL A 170 21.64 -15.97 15.62
N LYS A 171 22.95 -15.97 15.35
CA LYS A 171 23.69 -17.19 14.98
C LYS A 171 24.46 -17.67 16.21
N MET A 172 23.83 -18.61 16.90
CA MET A 172 24.34 -19.57 17.89
C MET A 172 25.85 -19.53 18.15
N GLU A 173 26.25 -19.05 19.33
CA GLU A 173 27.46 -19.52 19.98
C GLU A 173 27.18 -20.93 20.51
N GLY A 174 27.94 -21.90 20.00
CA GLY A 174 28.08 -23.26 20.51
C GLY A 174 29.55 -23.58 20.67
#